data_AF-A0A837F9N6-F1
#
_entry.id   AF-A0A837F9N6-F1
#
_cell.length_a   1.000
_cell.length_b   1.000
_cell.length_c   1.000
_cell.angle_alpha   90.00
_cell.angle_beta   90.00
_cell.angle_gamma   90.00
#
_symmetry.space_group_name_H-M   'P 1'
#
loop_
_entity.id
_entity.type
_entity.pdbx_description
1 polymer ?
#
loop_
_entity_poly.entity_id
_entity_poly.type
_entity_poly.pdbx_seq_one_letter_code
_entity_poly.pdbx_strand_id
1 'polypeptide(L)'
;MIDFNADILSGRALGNVFLGDNISKYISELYAGYKVTYFDYFLPDDKKRLAYIVDDTMTIATLEDGTIISIGCNVNYKGRYNKILQTGQTMGEIIGLTYKQRIFNGCIIINDDFGFSFELPAPYDEIADSIAHVPLDLVLNEIRVADYSDWNPQKIKR
;
A
#
# COMPACT_ATOMS: atom_id res chain seq x y z
N MET A 1 0.84 9.46 17.01
CA MET A 1 2.27 9.21 16.82
C MET A 1 2.44 8.22 15.70
N ILE A 2 3.05 8.68 14.61
CA ILE A 2 3.44 7.88 13.48
C ILE A 2 4.50 6.87 13.95
N ASP A 3 4.36 5.61 13.55
CA ASP A 3 5.24 4.53 14.02
C ASP A 3 5.54 3.54 12.90
N PHE A 4 6.79 3.52 12.43
CA PHE A 4 7.22 2.60 11.37
C PHE A 4 7.30 1.13 11.79
N ASN A 5 6.99 0.81 13.05
CA ASN A 5 6.93 -0.55 13.57
C ASN A 5 5.50 -1.03 13.81
N ALA A 6 4.50 -0.14 13.68
CA ALA A 6 3.11 -0.50 13.94
C ALA A 6 2.61 -1.57 12.96
N ASP A 7 1.79 -2.51 13.44
CA ASP A 7 1.19 -3.52 12.56
C ASP A 7 0.39 -2.86 11.43
N ILE A 8 0.43 -3.49 10.25
CA ILE A 8 -0.30 -3.04 9.07
C ILE A 8 -1.74 -3.55 9.18
N LEU A 9 -2.70 -2.62 9.19
CA LEU A 9 -4.12 -2.91 9.34
C LEU A 9 -4.81 -2.75 7.99
N SER A 10 -5.17 -3.89 7.37
CA SER A 10 -5.85 -3.90 6.07
C SER A 10 -7.08 -2.99 6.04
N GLY A 11 -7.17 -2.19 4.96
CA GLY A 11 -8.27 -1.28 4.67
C GLY A 11 -8.45 -0.18 5.71
N ARG A 12 -7.47 0.00 6.61
CA ARG A 12 -7.65 0.84 7.79
C ARG A 12 -6.46 1.73 8.09
N ALA A 13 -5.26 1.18 8.27
CA ALA A 13 -4.14 1.97 8.76
C ALA A 13 -2.77 1.36 8.48
N LEU A 14 -1.77 2.23 8.39
CA LEU A 14 -0.36 1.91 8.34
C LEU A 14 0.38 3.01 9.10
N GLY A 15 1.28 2.64 9.99
CA GLY A 15 2.09 3.58 10.77
C GLY A 15 1.27 4.49 11.70
N ASN A 16 0.14 4.00 12.22
CA ASN A 16 -0.87 4.80 12.95
C ASN A 16 -1.47 5.98 12.17
N VAL A 17 -1.33 5.98 10.84
CA VAL A 17 -2.08 6.87 9.95
C VAL A 17 -3.28 6.08 9.43
N PHE A 18 -4.47 6.68 9.49
CA PHE A 18 -5.73 5.99 9.16
C PHE A 18 -6.30 6.44 7.82
N LEU A 19 -6.85 5.50 7.04
CA LEU A 19 -7.63 5.81 5.85
C LEU A 19 -8.90 6.57 6.23
N GLY A 20 -9.32 7.50 5.37
CA GLY A 20 -10.50 8.35 5.57
C GLY A 20 -10.29 9.51 6.54
N ASP A 21 -9.20 9.51 7.31
CA ASP A 21 -8.81 10.69 8.08
C ASP A 21 -8.33 11.83 7.17
N ASN A 22 -8.38 13.05 7.70
CA ASN A 22 -7.75 14.18 7.05
C ASN A 22 -6.28 14.30 7.46
N ILE A 23 -5.39 14.56 6.49
CA ILE A 23 -3.95 14.69 6.72
C ILE A 23 -3.60 15.77 7.74
N SER A 24 -4.41 16.82 7.89
CA SER A 24 -4.22 17.88 8.89
C SER A 24 -4.09 17.36 10.33
N LYS A 25 -4.66 16.20 10.64
CA LYS A 25 -4.49 15.51 11.94
C LYS A 25 -3.03 15.13 12.23
N TYR A 26 -2.23 14.92 11.18
CA TYR A 26 -0.86 14.40 11.26
C TYR A 26 0.20 15.44 10.89
N ILE A 27 -0.16 16.52 10.19
CA ILE A 27 0.79 17.54 9.66
C ILE A 27 1.76 18.08 10.72
N SER A 28 1.25 18.47 11.89
CA SER A 28 2.10 19.01 12.95
C SER A 28 3.18 18.03 13.40
N GLU A 29 2.84 16.75 13.48
CA GLU A 29 3.78 15.69 13.86
C GLU A 29 4.74 15.38 12.71
N LEU A 30 4.22 15.25 11.49
CA LEU A 30 4.99 14.96 10.27
C LEU A 30 6.15 15.94 10.11
N TYR A 31 5.87 17.23 10.16
CA TYR A 31 6.89 18.26 9.93
C TYR A 31 7.76 18.56 11.16
N ALA A 32 7.38 18.09 12.35
CA ALA A 32 8.20 18.23 13.55
C ALA A 32 9.18 17.05 13.73
N GLY A 33 8.77 15.84 13.33
CA GLY A 33 9.49 14.60 13.61
C GLY A 33 10.21 13.98 12.42
N TYR A 34 9.85 14.33 11.19
CA TYR A 34 10.26 13.60 9.99
C TYR A 34 10.68 14.51 8.85
N LYS A 35 11.50 13.98 7.93
CA LYS A 35 11.74 14.58 6.63
C LYS A 35 10.55 14.28 5.73
N VAL A 36 9.84 15.31 5.29
CA VAL A 36 8.67 15.19 4.42
C VAL A 36 8.98 15.74 3.04
N THR A 37 8.75 14.93 2.01
CA THR A 37 8.69 15.37 0.61
C THR A 37 7.24 15.38 0.17
N TYR A 38 6.80 16.50 -0.41
CA TYR A 38 5.42 16.71 -0.82
C TYR A 38 5.37 17.05 -2.30
N PHE A 39 4.43 16.44 -3.02
CA PHE A 39 4.15 16.77 -4.42
C PHE A 39 2.70 16.44 -4.74
N ASP A 40 2.20 17.06 -5.81
CA ASP A 40 0.96 16.67 -6.43
C ASP A 40 1.20 15.82 -7.68
N TYR A 41 0.19 15.05 -8.05
CA TYR A 41 0.19 14.26 -9.27
C TYR A 41 -1.24 14.15 -9.80
N PHE A 42 -1.35 13.84 -11.09
CA PHE A 42 -2.62 13.70 -11.77
C PHE A 42 -2.82 12.25 -12.17
N LEU A 43 -4.04 11.75 -11.95
CA LEU A 43 -4.47 10.48 -12.48
C LEU A 43 -4.82 10.62 -13.98
N PRO A 44 -4.95 9.52 -14.74
CA PRO A 44 -5.36 9.57 -16.15
C PRO A 44 -6.73 10.22 -16.41
N ASP A 45 -7.56 10.37 -15.37
CA ASP A 45 -8.85 11.07 -15.41
C ASP A 45 -8.76 12.55 -14.99
N ASP A 46 -7.56 13.13 -15.04
CA ASP A 46 -7.20 14.50 -14.65
C ASP A 46 -7.51 14.86 -13.19
N LYS A 47 -7.88 13.89 -12.35
CA LYS A 47 -8.06 14.14 -10.93
C LYS A 47 -6.72 14.30 -10.25
N LYS A 48 -6.56 15.43 -9.56
CA LYS A 48 -5.38 15.72 -8.74
C LYS A 48 -5.38 14.86 -7.48
N ARG A 49 -4.18 14.47 -7.07
CA ARG A 49 -3.85 13.81 -5.82
C ARG A 49 -2.64 14.48 -5.21
N LEU A 50 -2.49 14.33 -3.91
CA LEU A 50 -1.35 14.80 -3.15
C LEU A 50 -0.64 13.60 -2.55
N ALA A 51 0.69 13.65 -2.49
CA ALA A 51 1.51 12.63 -1.83
C ALA A 51 2.46 13.28 -0.82
N TYR A 52 2.62 12.62 0.32
CA TYR A 52 3.57 12.95 1.37
C TYR A 52 4.48 11.73 1.59
N ILE A 53 5.74 11.84 1.19
CA ILE A 53 6.77 10.83 1.48
C ILE A 53 7.44 11.21 2.79
N VAL A 54 7.37 10.31 3.77
CA VAL A 54 7.85 10.48 5.15
C VAL A 54 9.08 9.61 5.33
N ASP A 55 10.23 10.25 5.58
CA ASP A 55 11.54 9.62 5.79
C ASP A 55 11.90 8.56 4.74
N ASP A 56 11.47 8.77 3.49
CA ASP A 56 11.68 7.82 2.39
C ASP A 56 11.26 6.38 2.76
N THR A 57 10.25 6.25 3.61
CA THR A 57 9.83 4.98 4.22
C THR A 57 8.34 4.74 4.04
N MET A 58 7.53 5.78 4.21
CA MET A 58 6.08 5.71 4.14
C MET A 58 5.55 6.80 3.21
N THR A 59 4.57 6.46 2.37
CA THR A 59 3.91 7.39 1.47
C THR A 59 2.45 7.52 1.87
N ILE A 60 1.97 8.74 2.12
CA ILE A 60 0.56 9.02 2.39
C ILE A 60 0.00 9.74 1.17
N ALA A 61 -1.01 9.15 0.52
CA ALA A 61 -1.70 9.75 -0.61
C ALA A 61 -3.08 10.27 -0.20
N THR A 62 -3.42 11.48 -0.63
CA THR A 62 -4.67 12.15 -0.28
C THR A 62 -5.42 12.67 -1.50
N LEU A 63 -6.72 12.90 -1.32
CA LEU A 63 -7.49 13.81 -2.15
C LEU A 63 -7.05 15.26 -1.91
N GLU A 64 -7.51 16.18 -2.76
CA GLU A 64 -7.23 17.61 -2.63
C GLU A 64 -7.77 18.21 -1.32
N ASP A 65 -8.86 17.68 -0.78
CA ASP A 65 -9.41 18.10 0.51
C ASP A 65 -8.61 17.58 1.71
N GLY A 66 -7.56 16.78 1.47
CA GLY A 66 -6.69 16.19 2.47
C GLY A 66 -7.16 14.83 3.00
N THR A 67 -8.26 14.28 2.49
CA THR A 67 -8.72 12.92 2.86
C THR A 67 -7.71 11.88 2.42
N ILE A 68 -7.21 11.08 3.37
CA ILE A 68 -6.24 10.01 3.13
C ILE A 68 -6.95 8.84 2.46
N ILE A 69 -6.49 8.48 1.26
CA ILE A 69 -7.09 7.41 0.45
C ILE A 69 -6.19 6.19 0.31
N SER A 70 -4.89 6.36 0.55
CA SER A 70 -3.94 5.27 0.50
C SER A 70 -2.70 5.59 1.32
N ILE A 71 -2.13 4.56 1.94
CA ILE A 71 -0.86 4.65 2.66
C ILE A 71 0.00 3.49 2.19
N GLY A 72 1.22 3.78 1.75
CA GLY A 72 2.20 2.78 1.31
C GLY A 72 3.46 2.81 2.16
N CYS A 73 4.24 1.74 2.12
CA CYS A 73 5.55 1.68 2.76
C CYS A 73 6.52 0.78 2.01
N ASN A 74 7.82 0.97 2.28
CA ASN A 74 8.90 0.17 1.72
C ASN A 74 9.62 -0.69 2.76
N VAL A 75 10.77 -1.27 2.40
CA VAL A 75 11.62 -2.13 3.26
C VAL A 75 12.12 -1.52 4.56
N ASN A 76 12.06 -0.18 4.68
CA ASN A 76 12.45 0.51 5.91
C ASN A 76 11.37 0.39 7.00
N TYR A 77 10.12 0.14 6.63
CA TYR A 77 9.02 -0.12 7.55
C TYR A 77 9.14 -1.53 8.15
N LYS A 78 8.95 -1.67 9.46
CA LYS A 78 9.19 -2.92 10.21
C LYS A 78 7.92 -3.59 10.72
N GLY A 79 6.80 -2.87 10.69
CA GLY A 79 5.51 -3.43 11.03
C GLY A 79 5.03 -4.46 10.00
N ARG A 80 4.11 -5.32 10.43
CA ARG A 80 3.70 -6.50 9.65
C ARG A 80 2.20 -6.54 9.43
N TYR A 81 1.77 -7.01 8.27
CA TYR A 81 0.38 -7.39 8.04
C TYR A 81 0.13 -8.77 8.64
N ASN A 82 -0.90 -8.85 9.48
CA ASN A 82 -1.33 -10.07 10.16
C ASN A 82 -0.17 -10.80 10.87
N LYS A 83 0.83 -10.03 11.35
CA LYS A 83 2.08 -10.48 12.00
C LYS A 83 3.00 -11.36 11.14
N ILE A 84 2.67 -11.58 9.88
CA ILE A 84 3.34 -12.56 9.01
C ILE A 84 3.97 -11.86 7.81
N LEU A 85 3.22 -11.02 7.10
CA LEU A 85 3.66 -10.42 5.85
C LEU A 85 4.33 -9.07 6.08
N GLN A 86 5.42 -8.81 5.37
CA GLN A 86 6.19 -7.57 5.43
C GLN A 86 6.87 -7.28 4.08
N THR A 87 7.36 -6.06 3.91
CA THR A 87 8.18 -5.69 2.75
C THR A 87 9.51 -6.46 2.75
N GLY A 88 10.07 -6.66 1.56
CA GLY A 88 11.34 -7.35 1.35
C GLY A 88 11.24 -8.88 1.36
N GLN A 89 10.02 -9.44 1.40
CA GLN A 89 9.82 -10.88 1.20
C GLN A 89 9.83 -11.25 -0.29
N THR A 90 10.27 -12.46 -0.59
CA THR A 90 10.18 -12.99 -1.95
C THR A 90 8.75 -13.45 -2.27
N MET A 91 8.40 -13.46 -3.55
CA MET A 91 7.12 -14.02 -4.00
C MET A 91 6.92 -15.46 -3.52
N GLY A 92 7.98 -16.27 -3.51
CA GLY A 92 7.94 -17.65 -3.02
C GLY A 92 7.64 -17.76 -1.53
N GLU A 93 8.23 -16.90 -0.70
CA GLU A 93 7.90 -16.81 0.72
C GLU A 93 6.43 -16.43 0.93
N ILE A 94 5.95 -15.42 0.18
CA ILE A 94 4.56 -14.95 0.27
C ILE A 94 3.59 -16.07 -0.11
N ILE A 95 3.84 -16.78 -1.21
CA ILE A 95 3.03 -17.96 -1.63
C ILE A 95 3.03 -19.02 -0.52
N GLY A 96 4.18 -19.29 0.10
CA GLY A 96 4.27 -20.26 1.20
C GLY A 96 3.50 -19.87 2.46
N LEU A 97 3.24 -18.58 2.67
CA LEU A 97 2.57 -18.03 3.85
C LEU A 97 1.08 -17.72 3.64
N THR A 98 0.58 -17.83 2.41
CA THR A 98 -0.77 -17.35 2.05
C THR A 98 -1.50 -18.36 1.17
N TYR A 99 -2.84 -18.38 1.21
CA TYR A 99 -3.62 -19.40 0.49
C TYR A 99 -4.07 -18.96 -0.90
N LYS A 100 -4.00 -17.65 -1.20
CA LYS A 100 -4.41 -17.11 -2.50
C LYS A 100 -3.69 -15.81 -2.81
N GLN A 101 -3.27 -15.64 -4.06
CA GLN A 101 -2.66 -14.43 -4.57
C GLN A 101 -3.26 -14.13 -5.94
N ARG A 102 -3.54 -12.86 -6.25
CA ARG A 102 -4.10 -12.44 -7.54
C ARG A 102 -3.55 -11.09 -7.95
N ILE A 103 -3.26 -10.94 -9.23
CA ILE A 103 -2.81 -9.66 -9.79
C ILE A 103 -4.02 -8.81 -10.17
N PHE A 104 -3.99 -7.55 -9.78
CA PHE A 104 -4.92 -6.50 -10.18
C PHE A 104 -4.13 -5.21 -10.36
N ASN A 105 -4.17 -4.62 -11.56
CA ASN A 105 -3.60 -3.29 -11.86
C ASN A 105 -2.18 -3.11 -11.29
N GLY A 106 -1.27 -4.04 -11.63
CA GLY A 106 0.12 -3.99 -11.17
C GLY A 106 0.35 -4.27 -9.67
N CYS A 107 -0.66 -4.76 -8.95
CA CYS A 107 -0.55 -5.11 -7.54
C CYS A 107 -0.98 -6.56 -7.28
N ILE A 108 -0.45 -7.17 -6.22
CA ILE A 108 -0.88 -8.49 -5.74
C ILE A 108 -1.83 -8.32 -4.55
N ILE A 109 -3.07 -8.78 -4.71
CA ILE A 109 -4.05 -8.96 -3.64
C ILE A 109 -3.86 -10.34 -3.01
N ILE A 110 -3.77 -10.37 -1.68
CA ILE A 110 -3.51 -11.57 -0.89
C ILE A 110 -4.81 -12.04 -0.24
N ASN A 111 -5.10 -13.33 -0.29
CA ASN A 111 -6.20 -13.98 0.44
C ASN A 111 -7.60 -13.39 0.17
N ASP A 112 -7.79 -12.73 -0.98
CA ASP A 112 -8.98 -11.91 -1.29
C ASP A 112 -9.22 -10.76 -0.27
N ASP A 113 -8.18 -10.31 0.42
CA ASP A 113 -8.20 -9.12 1.27
C ASP A 113 -7.96 -7.87 0.43
N PHE A 114 -9.03 -7.16 0.11
CA PHE A 114 -9.03 -5.94 -0.70
C PHE A 114 -8.67 -4.67 0.08
N GLY A 115 -8.12 -4.79 1.29
CA GLY A 115 -7.60 -3.65 2.04
C GLY A 115 -6.06 -3.57 2.09
N PHE A 116 -5.37 -4.56 1.50
CA PHE A 116 -3.92 -4.71 1.54
C PHE A 116 -3.41 -5.22 0.19
N SER A 117 -2.27 -4.72 -0.27
CA SER A 117 -1.58 -5.24 -1.45
C SER A 117 -0.07 -5.14 -1.34
N PHE A 118 0.61 -5.98 -2.13
CA PHE A 118 2.00 -5.72 -2.54
C PHE A 118 2.00 -5.05 -3.92
N GLU A 119 2.85 -4.06 -4.12
CA GLU A 119 3.09 -3.51 -5.46
C GLU A 119 4.06 -4.43 -6.21
N LEU A 120 3.77 -4.72 -7.49
CA LEU A 120 4.73 -5.41 -8.35
C LEU A 120 5.78 -4.39 -8.79
N PRO A 121 7.08 -4.73 -8.75
CA PRO A 121 8.09 -3.90 -9.34
C PRO A 121 8.07 -4.03 -10.87
N ALA A 122 8.52 -2.99 -11.56
CA ALA A 122 8.76 -3.05 -13.00
C ALA A 122 9.72 -4.20 -13.36
N PRO A 123 9.48 -4.92 -14.47
CA PRO A 123 8.41 -4.70 -15.46
C PRO A 123 7.09 -5.45 -15.14
N TYR A 124 7.01 -6.15 -14.01
CA TYR A 124 5.91 -7.08 -13.71
C TYR A 124 4.59 -6.38 -13.40
N ASP A 125 4.63 -5.13 -12.95
CA ASP A 125 3.47 -4.26 -12.80
C ASP A 125 2.64 -4.14 -14.09
N GLU A 126 3.30 -4.15 -15.24
CA GLU A 126 2.66 -3.98 -16.55
C GLU A 126 2.48 -5.30 -17.31
N ILE A 127 3.39 -6.26 -17.17
CA ILE A 127 3.41 -7.45 -18.04
C ILE A 127 2.83 -8.72 -17.40
N ALA A 128 2.65 -8.75 -16.08
CA ALA A 128 2.24 -9.97 -15.39
C ALA A 128 0.71 -10.09 -15.29
N ASP A 129 0.12 -10.93 -16.14
CA ASP A 129 -1.32 -11.25 -16.07
C ASP A 129 -1.68 -12.34 -15.03
N SER A 130 -0.68 -13.04 -14.50
CA SER A 130 -0.87 -14.17 -13.59
C SER A 130 0.30 -14.28 -12.61
N ILE A 131 0.02 -14.80 -11.40
CA ILE A 131 1.05 -15.08 -10.39
C ILE A 131 2.12 -16.03 -10.92
N ALA A 132 1.77 -16.94 -11.84
CA ALA A 132 2.72 -17.85 -12.47
C ALA A 132 3.78 -17.13 -13.35
N HIS A 133 3.53 -15.88 -13.75
CA HIS A 133 4.48 -15.06 -14.51
C HIS A 133 5.47 -14.31 -13.60
N VAL A 134 5.23 -14.31 -12.28
CA VAL A 134 6.07 -13.61 -11.30
C VAL A 134 7.13 -14.59 -10.77
N PRO A 135 8.44 -14.29 -10.92
CA PRO A 135 9.50 -15.15 -10.40
C PRO A 135 9.38 -15.35 -8.89
N LEU A 136 9.64 -16.57 -8.41
CA LEU A 136 9.55 -16.90 -6.99
C LEU A 136 10.60 -16.18 -6.13
N ASP A 137 11.73 -15.81 -6.72
CA ASP A 137 12.81 -15.06 -6.08
C ASP A 137 12.64 -13.54 -6.21
N LEU A 138 11.59 -13.06 -6.90
CA LEU A 138 11.28 -11.64 -6.97
C LEU A 138 10.96 -11.10 -5.58
N VAL A 139 11.70 -10.07 -5.16
CA VAL A 139 11.51 -9.41 -3.87
C VAL A 139 10.44 -8.32 -4.00
N LEU A 140 9.40 -8.38 -3.18
CA LEU A 140 8.35 -7.36 -3.13
C LEU A 140 8.66 -6.34 -2.03
N ASN A 141 9.14 -5.17 -2.44
CA ASN A 141 9.66 -4.14 -1.55
C ASN A 141 8.61 -3.16 -1.07
N GLU A 142 7.43 -3.12 -1.69
CA GLU A 142 6.42 -2.11 -1.44
C GLU A 142 5.07 -2.74 -1.10
N ILE A 143 4.46 -2.20 -0.04
CA ILE A 143 3.13 -2.57 0.44
C ILE A 143 2.24 -1.33 0.37
N ARG A 144 0.95 -1.55 0.11
CA ARG A 144 -0.08 -0.51 0.17
C ARG A 144 -1.31 -0.95 0.96
N VAL A 145 -1.87 0.00 1.70
CA VAL A 145 -3.17 -0.06 2.36
C VAL A 145 -4.08 0.98 1.70
N ALA A 146 -5.20 0.53 1.15
CA ALA A 146 -6.24 1.35 0.50
C ALA A 146 -7.57 0.56 0.48
N ASP A 147 -8.64 1.15 -0.05
CA ASP A 147 -9.89 0.41 -0.34
C ASP A 147 -9.89 -0.07 -1.81
N TYR A 148 -9.68 -1.37 -2.02
CA TYR A 148 -9.74 -2.02 -3.32
C TYR A 148 -11.04 -2.82 -3.51
N SER A 149 -12.07 -2.58 -2.70
CA SER A 149 -13.29 -3.40 -2.72
C SER A 149 -13.98 -3.44 -4.10
N ASP A 150 -13.83 -2.40 -4.91
CA ASP A 150 -14.33 -2.35 -6.29
C ASP A 150 -13.69 -3.38 -7.23
N TRP A 151 -12.51 -3.90 -6.90
CA TRP A 151 -11.84 -4.96 -7.66
C TRP A 151 -12.34 -6.35 -7.30
N ASN A 152 -13.15 -6.47 -6.24
CA ASN A 152 -13.66 -7.76 -5.80
C ASN A 152 -14.69 -8.31 -6.79
N PRO A 153 -14.41 -9.41 -7.52
CA PRO A 153 -15.36 -9.98 -8.48
C PRO A 153 -16.61 -10.57 -7.83
N GLN A 154 -16.60 -10.78 -6.51
CA GLN A 154 -17.75 -11.25 -5.73
C GLN A 154 -18.58 -10.09 -5.16
N LYS A 155 -18.20 -8.83 -5.41
CA LYS A 155 -19.03 -7.67 -5.06
C LYS A 155 -20.28 -7.72 -5.95
N ILE A 156 -21.31 -8.42 -5.47
CA ILE A 156 -22.63 -8.45 -6.09
C ILE A 156 -23.05 -6.98 -6.22
N LYS A 157 -23.19 -6.49 -7.44
CA LYS A 157 -23.80 -5.19 -7.72
C LYS A 157 -25.22 -5.26 -7.15
N ARG A 158 -25.40 -4.73 -5.95
CA ARG A 158 -26.72 -4.44 -5.39
C ARG A 158 -27.28 -3.22 -6.08
#